data_AF-T1B6Z4-F1
#
_entry.id   AF-T1B6Z4-F1
#
_cell.length_a   1.000
_cell.length_b   1.000
_cell.length_c   1.000
_cell.angle_alpha   90.00
_cell.angle_beta   90.00
_cell.angle_gamma   90.00
#
_symmetry.space_group_name_H-M   'P 1'
#
loop_
_entity.id
_entity.type
_entity.pdbx_description
1 polymer ?
#
loop_
_entity_poly.entity_id
_entity_poly.type
_entity_poly.pdbx_seq_one_letter_code
_entity_poly.pdbx_strand_id
1 'polypeptide(L)'
;TAVSAMLLAYFIGSVITTNYPNAILYPLVVCAWAIIATIVGIAFVRMRPGGTIMGALYQGLGATTVVGVVGLFYLNYTLMNGNWGMFVATVVGLVVMVLIVLATDYYTNSSYRPVKKIAESAQAGAGTTVITGLGVGLEAVWISGISIVGAILIAYTAVGWQGWTTAPTPELGLYGIGLAAASMLAVTGMIISIDAFGPITDNAGGIAEMAGLPAEARAITDPLDAVGNTTKAITKGYAIGSAVLASLALFAAYTFATAQAWCGSGSSVTISCWTSFTSMLTIDQPLIV
;
A
#
# COMPACT_ATOMS: atom_id res chain seq x y z
N THR A 1 -0.64 8.20 4.58
CA THR A 1 -1.45 7.05 5.02
C THR A 1 -1.73 7.06 6.53
N ALA A 2 -0.72 7.08 7.41
CA ALA A 2 -0.98 7.14 8.86
C ALA A 2 -1.73 8.42 9.27
N VAL A 3 -1.20 9.59 8.88
CA VAL A 3 -1.82 10.90 9.16
C VAL A 3 -3.24 10.98 8.61
N SER A 4 -3.51 10.44 7.42
CA SER A 4 -4.86 10.45 6.84
C SER A 4 -5.85 9.61 7.66
N ALA A 5 -5.43 8.45 8.16
CA ALA A 5 -6.26 7.63 9.05
C ALA A 5 -6.49 8.31 10.41
N MET A 6 -5.48 9.00 10.94
CA MET A 6 -5.58 9.74 12.20
C MET A 6 -6.52 10.95 12.07
N LEU A 7 -6.40 11.73 10.99
CA LEU A 7 -7.30 12.85 10.71
C LEU A 7 -8.74 12.36 10.53
N LEU A 8 -8.93 11.25 9.82
CA LEU A 8 -10.25 10.65 9.65
C LEU A 8 -10.85 10.22 11.00
N ALA A 9 -10.08 9.55 11.87
CA ALA A 9 -10.52 9.21 13.21
C ALA A 9 -10.89 10.46 14.05
N TYR A 10 -10.08 11.52 13.94
CA TYR A 10 -10.32 12.78 14.64
C TYR A 10 -11.62 13.46 14.21
N PHE A 11 -11.87 13.56 12.90
CA PHE A 11 -13.08 14.22 12.38
C PHE A 11 -14.35 13.38 12.51
N ILE A 12 -14.26 12.05 12.48
CA ILE A 12 -15.39 11.18 12.85
C ILE A 12 -15.72 11.35 14.35
N GLY A 13 -14.74 11.69 15.18
CA GLY A 13 -14.95 12.21 16.53
C GLY A 13 -15.62 11.21 17.47
N SER A 14 -16.66 11.68 18.18
CA SER A 14 -17.30 10.99 19.30
C SER A 14 -17.84 9.60 18.97
N VAL A 15 -18.22 9.34 17.71
CA VAL A 15 -18.76 8.04 17.28
C VAL A 15 -17.72 6.93 17.40
N ILE A 16 -16.47 7.22 17.02
CA ILE A 16 -15.36 6.28 17.11
C ILE A 16 -14.75 6.31 18.51
N THR A 17 -14.44 7.49 19.04
CA THR A 17 -13.63 7.61 20.26
C THR A 17 -14.35 7.17 21.53
N THR A 18 -15.69 7.16 21.54
CA THR A 18 -16.48 6.61 22.67
C THR A 18 -16.34 5.09 22.77
N ASN A 19 -16.28 4.40 21.62
CA ASN A 19 -16.15 2.95 21.55
C ASN A 19 -14.68 2.49 21.53
N TYR A 20 -13.81 3.32 20.95
CA TYR A 20 -12.39 3.04 20.71
C TYR A 20 -11.54 4.29 21.02
N PRO A 21 -11.21 4.54 22.30
CA PRO A 21 -10.46 5.72 22.72
C PRO A 21 -9.12 5.89 22.01
N ASN A 22 -8.48 4.77 21.64
CA ASN A 22 -7.16 4.75 21.02
C ASN A 22 -7.19 4.86 19.48
N ALA A 23 -8.35 5.06 18.85
CA ALA A 23 -8.47 4.99 17.38
C ALA A 23 -7.64 6.06 16.65
N ILE A 24 -7.43 7.21 17.28
CA ILE A 24 -6.57 8.26 16.72
C ILE A 24 -5.09 7.85 16.80
N LEU A 25 -4.67 7.18 17.87
CA LEU A 25 -3.27 6.77 18.08
C LEU A 25 -2.93 5.45 17.37
N TYR A 26 -3.93 4.59 17.11
CA TYR A 26 -3.72 3.25 16.59
C TYR A 26 -2.90 3.22 15.28
N PRO A 27 -3.19 4.03 14.23
CA PRO A 27 -2.37 4.08 13.02
C PRO A 27 -0.89 4.43 13.28
N LEU A 28 -0.60 5.26 14.28
CA LEU A 28 0.76 5.64 14.65
C LEU A 28 1.51 4.47 15.29
N VAL A 29 0.85 3.73 16.18
CA VAL A 29 1.44 2.54 16.83
C VAL A 29 1.67 1.42 15.83
N VAL A 30 0.78 1.25 14.85
CA VAL A 30 0.98 0.32 13.71
C VAL A 30 2.27 0.66 12.95
N CYS A 31 2.54 1.95 12.72
CA CYS A 31 3.80 2.38 12.08
C CYS A 31 5.02 2.11 12.96
N ALA A 32 4.91 2.31 14.28
CA ALA A 32 6.00 1.97 15.20
C ALA A 32 6.31 0.46 15.18
N TRP A 33 5.27 -0.39 15.12
CA TRP A 33 5.45 -1.83 14.96
C TRP A 33 6.08 -2.21 13.61
N ALA A 34 5.72 -1.51 12.52
CA ALA A 34 6.29 -1.72 11.20
C ALA A 34 7.82 -1.61 11.16
N ILE A 35 8.39 -0.69 11.96
CA ILE A 35 9.84 -0.53 12.10
C ILE A 35 10.45 -1.80 12.71
N ILE A 36 9.85 -2.32 13.79
CA ILE A 36 10.30 -3.56 14.45
C ILE A 36 10.18 -4.75 13.50
N ALA A 37 9.03 -4.87 12.81
CA ALA A 37 8.80 -5.93 11.83
C ALA A 37 9.84 -5.91 10.71
N THR A 38 10.22 -4.71 10.24
CA THR A 38 11.26 -4.54 9.23
C THR A 38 12.63 -4.97 9.75
N ILE A 39 13.03 -4.55 10.96
CA ILE A 39 14.33 -4.92 11.55
C ILE A 39 14.46 -6.44 11.64
N VAL A 40 13.40 -7.12 12.09
CA VAL A 40 13.37 -8.58 12.13
C VAL A 40 13.41 -9.17 10.72
N GLY A 41 12.62 -8.64 9.79
CA GLY A 41 12.56 -9.10 8.40
C GLY A 41 13.89 -9.02 7.64
N ILE A 42 14.67 -7.95 7.85
CA ILE A 42 16.00 -7.77 7.24
C ILE A 42 16.93 -8.93 7.62
N ALA A 43 16.85 -9.45 8.86
CA ALA A 43 17.69 -10.57 9.30
C ALA A 43 17.46 -11.87 8.50
N PHE A 44 16.30 -11.99 7.83
CA PHE A 44 15.93 -13.13 6.99
C PHE A 44 16.29 -12.96 5.51
N VAL A 45 16.79 -11.79 5.08
CA VAL A 45 17.27 -11.58 3.70
C VAL A 45 18.59 -12.31 3.51
N ARG A 46 18.54 -13.56 3.02
CA ARG A 46 19.72 -14.38 2.77
C ARG A 46 19.61 -15.13 1.45
N MET A 47 20.61 -14.97 0.59
CA MET A 47 20.72 -15.76 -0.63
C MET A 47 21.17 -17.19 -0.29
N ARG A 48 20.35 -18.18 -0.63
CA ARG A 48 20.71 -19.61 -0.51
C ARG A 48 21.55 -20.04 -1.71
N PRO A 49 22.39 -21.09 -1.59
CA PRO A 49 23.12 -21.64 -2.73
C PRO A 49 22.16 -22.01 -3.88
N GLY A 50 22.39 -21.46 -5.07
CA GLY A 50 21.51 -21.65 -6.24
C GLY A 50 20.20 -20.83 -6.23
N GLY A 51 20.00 -19.95 -5.24
CA GLY A 51 18.84 -19.08 -5.15
C GLY A 51 18.96 -17.82 -6.03
N THR A 52 17.83 -17.16 -6.30
CA THR A 52 17.78 -15.89 -7.02
C THR A 52 17.86 -14.70 -6.06
N ILE A 53 18.40 -13.57 -6.53
CA ILE A 53 18.46 -12.31 -5.77
C ILE A 53 17.04 -11.90 -5.33
N MET A 54 16.08 -11.90 -6.25
CA MET A 54 14.70 -11.54 -5.95
C MET A 54 14.06 -12.48 -4.92
N GLY A 55 14.41 -13.78 -4.95
CA GLY A 55 13.96 -14.75 -3.94
C GLY A 55 14.44 -14.42 -2.53
N ALA A 56 15.67 -13.91 -2.37
CA ALA A 56 16.17 -13.46 -1.08
C ALA A 56 15.41 -12.22 -0.56
N LEU A 57 15.08 -11.29 -1.45
CA LEU A 57 14.28 -10.10 -1.10
C LEU A 57 12.85 -10.49 -0.69
N TYR A 58 12.26 -11.48 -1.36
CA TYR A 58 10.95 -12.03 -0.98
C TYR A 58 10.94 -12.76 0.36
N GLN A 59 12.04 -13.40 0.75
CA GLN A 59 12.14 -13.99 2.09
C GLN A 59 12.07 -12.90 3.17
N GLY A 60 12.76 -11.77 2.98
CA GLY A 60 12.67 -10.62 3.88
C GLY A 60 11.28 -9.99 3.91
N LEU A 61 10.65 -9.81 2.75
CA LEU A 61 9.29 -9.31 2.65
C LEU A 61 8.29 -10.24 3.36
N GLY A 62 8.37 -11.54 3.10
CA GLY A 62 7.52 -12.54 3.75
C GLY A 62 7.69 -12.57 5.27
N ALA A 63 8.93 -12.52 5.77
CA ALA A 63 9.21 -12.43 7.19
C ALA A 63 8.63 -11.15 7.81
N THR A 64 8.85 -9.99 7.16
CA THR A 64 8.28 -8.69 7.58
C THR A 64 6.76 -8.74 7.63
N THR A 65 6.12 -9.31 6.61
CA THR A 65 4.67 -9.50 6.53
C THR A 65 4.14 -10.35 7.68
N VAL A 66 4.76 -11.51 7.96
CA VAL A 66 4.33 -12.41 9.03
C VAL A 66 4.45 -11.72 10.40
N VAL A 67 5.60 -11.10 10.69
CA VAL A 67 5.81 -10.36 11.95
C VAL A 67 4.86 -9.16 12.04
N GLY A 68 4.58 -8.51 10.91
CA GLY A 68 3.59 -7.45 10.78
C GLY A 68 2.20 -7.91 11.19
N VAL A 69 1.69 -9.02 10.64
CA VAL A 69 0.37 -9.58 10.97
C VAL A 69 0.27 -9.96 12.44
N VAL A 70 1.30 -10.57 13.01
CA VAL A 70 1.32 -10.93 14.45
C VAL A 70 1.21 -9.68 15.33
N GLY A 71 1.93 -8.61 15.00
CA GLY A 71 1.79 -7.35 15.73
C GLY A 71 0.46 -6.67 15.52
N LEU A 72 -0.08 -6.68 14.30
CA LEU A 72 -1.42 -6.15 14.03
C LEU A 72 -2.47 -6.86 14.87
N PHE A 73 -2.36 -8.17 15.05
CA PHE A 73 -3.25 -8.94 15.92
C PHE A 73 -3.12 -8.50 17.38
N TYR A 74 -1.90 -8.42 17.90
CA TYR A 74 -1.63 -7.98 19.27
C TYR A 74 -2.09 -6.54 19.54
N LEU A 75 -1.80 -5.61 18.62
CA LEU A 75 -2.21 -4.21 18.73
C LEU A 75 -3.72 -4.06 18.63
N ASN A 76 -4.40 -4.82 17.77
CA ASN A 76 -5.85 -4.81 17.68
C ASN A 76 -6.49 -5.31 18.99
N TYR A 77 -5.97 -6.38 19.58
CA TYR A 77 -6.46 -6.91 20.84
C TYR A 77 -6.30 -5.91 22.00
N THR A 78 -5.14 -5.26 22.09
CA THR A 78 -4.80 -4.35 23.20
C THR A 78 -5.39 -2.94 23.06
N LEU A 79 -5.45 -2.40 21.84
CA LEU A 79 -5.84 -1.00 21.63
C LEU A 79 -7.26 -0.83 21.09
N MET A 80 -7.77 -1.83 20.35
CA MET A 80 -9.07 -1.80 19.65
C MET A 80 -10.05 -2.84 20.17
N ASN A 81 -9.87 -3.31 21.42
CA ASN A 81 -10.73 -4.29 22.09
C ASN A 81 -10.93 -5.61 21.31
N GLY A 82 -9.97 -5.98 20.44
CA GLY A 82 -10.06 -7.21 19.65
C GLY A 82 -11.13 -7.19 18.56
N ASN A 83 -11.52 -6.00 18.06
CA ASN A 83 -12.51 -5.90 16.99
C ASN A 83 -11.99 -6.57 15.70
N TRP A 84 -12.62 -7.69 15.33
CA TRP A 84 -12.29 -8.49 14.15
C TRP A 84 -12.39 -7.70 12.84
N GLY A 85 -13.37 -6.80 12.71
CA GLY A 85 -13.51 -5.95 11.53
C GLY A 85 -12.29 -5.06 11.31
N MET A 86 -11.84 -4.38 12.37
CA MET A 86 -10.65 -3.53 12.34
C MET A 86 -9.37 -4.33 12.07
N PHE A 87 -9.26 -5.55 12.63
CA PHE A 87 -8.15 -6.44 12.35
C PHE A 87 -8.13 -6.83 10.87
N VAL A 88 -9.26 -7.29 10.33
CA VAL A 88 -9.41 -7.65 8.91
C VAL A 88 -9.05 -6.47 8.01
N ALA A 89 -9.52 -5.25 8.31
CA ALA A 89 -9.16 -4.06 7.53
C ALA A 89 -7.63 -3.82 7.49
N THR A 90 -6.93 -3.96 8.62
CA THR A 90 -5.46 -3.83 8.65
C THR A 90 -4.72 -4.98 7.95
N VAL A 91 -5.23 -6.21 8.04
CA VAL A 91 -4.62 -7.34 7.33
C VAL A 91 -4.81 -7.19 5.82
N VAL A 92 -5.99 -6.75 5.37
CA VAL A 92 -6.29 -6.50 3.96
C VAL A 92 -5.35 -5.46 3.37
N GLY A 93 -5.06 -4.37 4.07
CA GLY A 93 -4.10 -3.37 3.59
C GLY A 93 -2.70 -3.97 3.38
N LEU A 94 -2.25 -4.84 4.28
CA LEU A 94 -0.98 -5.54 4.15
C LEU A 94 -1.00 -6.53 2.97
N VAL A 95 -2.06 -7.33 2.84
CA VAL A 95 -2.24 -8.30 1.74
C VAL A 95 -2.22 -7.59 0.38
N VAL A 96 -2.94 -6.48 0.26
CA VAL A 96 -3.00 -5.69 -0.97
C VAL A 96 -1.63 -5.15 -1.34
N MET A 97 -0.81 -4.77 -0.36
CA MET A 97 0.57 -4.41 -0.64
C MET A 97 1.38 -5.56 -1.23
N VAL A 98 1.28 -6.75 -0.64
CA VAL A 98 1.96 -7.94 -1.17
C VAL A 98 1.47 -8.25 -2.60
N LEU A 99 0.17 -8.15 -2.87
CA LEU A 99 -0.38 -8.35 -4.21
C LEU A 99 0.17 -7.34 -5.23
N ILE A 100 0.27 -6.06 -4.86
CA ILE A 100 0.84 -5.02 -5.73
C ILE A 100 2.32 -5.31 -6.01
N VAL A 101 3.09 -5.71 -4.99
CA VAL A 101 4.49 -6.10 -5.15
C VAL A 101 4.64 -7.26 -6.14
N LEU A 102 3.87 -8.34 -5.94
CA LEU A 102 3.93 -9.53 -6.80
C LEU A 102 3.47 -9.24 -8.24
N ALA A 103 2.40 -8.44 -8.39
CA ALA A 103 1.92 -8.02 -9.70
C ALA A 103 3.00 -7.19 -10.43
N THR A 104 3.64 -6.28 -9.72
CA THR A 104 4.67 -5.42 -10.31
C THR A 104 5.91 -6.22 -10.72
N ASP A 105 6.37 -7.17 -9.90
CA ASP A 105 7.45 -8.10 -10.27
C ASP A 105 7.11 -8.87 -11.55
N TYR A 106 5.91 -9.46 -11.62
CA TYR A 106 5.49 -10.22 -12.80
C TYR A 106 5.55 -9.41 -14.11
N TYR A 107 5.18 -8.13 -14.07
CA TYR A 107 5.18 -7.26 -15.26
C TYR A 107 6.54 -6.60 -15.56
N THR A 108 7.52 -6.67 -14.65
CA THR A 108 8.79 -5.93 -14.80
C THR A 108 10.04 -6.79 -14.72
N ASN A 109 9.95 -8.04 -14.28
CA ASN A 109 11.07 -8.96 -14.22
C ASN A 109 11.23 -9.73 -15.55
N SER A 110 12.46 -9.76 -16.05
CA SER A 110 12.86 -10.37 -17.32
C SER A 110 12.63 -11.89 -17.39
N SER A 111 12.40 -12.54 -16.24
CA SER A 111 12.11 -13.97 -16.15
C SER A 111 10.69 -14.31 -16.60
N TYR A 112 9.75 -13.35 -16.57
CA TYR A 112 8.34 -13.59 -16.85
C TYR A 112 7.92 -13.25 -18.28
N ARG A 113 6.75 -13.77 -18.66
CA ARG A 113 6.14 -13.63 -19.99
C ARG A 113 6.04 -12.18 -20.48
N PRO A 114 5.60 -11.18 -19.68
CA PRO A 114 5.36 -9.83 -20.20
C PRO A 114 6.63 -9.16 -20.76
N VAL A 115 7.73 -9.25 -20.01
CA VAL A 115 9.02 -8.66 -20.43
C VAL A 115 9.65 -9.46 -21.58
N LYS A 116 9.57 -10.80 -21.54
CA LYS A 116 10.04 -11.66 -22.64
C LYS A 116 9.35 -11.34 -23.96
N LYS A 117 8.03 -11.11 -23.94
CA LYS A 117 7.24 -10.72 -25.13
C LYS A 117 7.70 -9.38 -25.71
N ILE A 118 8.08 -8.41 -24.86
CA ILE A 118 8.63 -7.12 -25.32
C ILE A 118 10.00 -7.32 -25.95
N ALA A 119 10.86 -8.15 -25.34
CA ALA A 119 12.18 -8.47 -25.90
C ALA A 119 12.09 -9.20 -27.25
N GLU A 120 11.15 -10.14 -27.38
CA GLU A 120 10.87 -10.84 -28.65
C GLU A 120 10.38 -9.88 -29.73
N SER A 121 9.48 -8.94 -29.40
CA SER A 121 8.98 -7.97 -30.38
C SER A 121 10.02 -6.95 -30.84
N ALA A 122 11.15 -6.82 -30.12
CA ALA A 122 12.29 -6.02 -30.56
C ALA A 122 13.03 -6.61 -31.76
N GLN A 123 12.88 -7.91 -32.04
CA GLN A 123 13.43 -8.52 -33.25
C GLN A 123 12.75 -7.99 -34.53
N ALA A 124 11.51 -7.51 -34.42
CA ALA A 124 10.76 -6.91 -35.53
C ALA A 124 11.00 -5.39 -35.69
N GLY A 125 11.75 -4.76 -34.79
CA GLY A 125 12.13 -3.34 -34.84
C GLY A 125 11.64 -2.50 -33.65
N ALA A 126 12.15 -1.28 -33.54
CA ALA A 126 11.87 -0.41 -32.40
C ALA A 126 10.37 -0.04 -32.26
N GLY A 127 9.66 0.12 -33.40
CA GLY A 127 8.24 0.45 -33.39
C GLY A 127 7.38 -0.63 -32.73
N THR A 128 7.64 -1.91 -33.03
CA THR A 128 6.92 -3.03 -32.43
C THR A 128 7.26 -3.21 -30.95
N THR A 129 8.50 -2.91 -30.54
CA THR A 129 8.89 -2.86 -29.11
C THR A 129 8.06 -1.85 -28.35
N VAL A 130 7.96 -0.61 -28.83
CA VAL A 130 7.23 0.46 -28.16
C VAL A 130 5.74 0.13 -28.07
N ILE A 131 5.12 -0.32 -29.17
CA ILE A 131 3.69 -0.69 -29.19
C ILE A 131 3.41 -1.84 -28.22
N THR A 132 4.26 -2.87 -28.22
CA THR A 132 4.11 -4.02 -27.32
C THR A 132 4.30 -3.60 -25.86
N GLY A 133 5.31 -2.77 -25.59
CA GLY A 133 5.60 -2.24 -24.25
C GLY A 133 4.44 -1.40 -23.69
N LEU A 134 3.85 -0.52 -24.50
CA LEU A 134 2.65 0.23 -24.14
C LEU A 134 1.47 -0.70 -23.86
N GLY A 135 1.25 -1.70 -24.70
CA GLY A 135 0.18 -2.69 -24.51
C GLY A 135 0.31 -3.45 -23.19
N VAL A 136 1.52 -3.93 -22.87
CA VAL A 136 1.82 -4.60 -21.60
C VAL A 136 1.67 -3.64 -20.41
N GLY A 137 2.08 -2.38 -20.57
CA GLY A 137 1.91 -1.36 -19.53
C GLY A 137 0.44 -1.09 -19.19
N LEU A 138 -0.44 -1.04 -20.19
CA LEU A 138 -1.89 -0.91 -19.99
C LEU A 138 -2.50 -2.17 -19.36
N GLU A 139 -2.01 -3.35 -19.72
CA GLU A 139 -2.41 -4.63 -19.10
C GLU A 139 -2.04 -4.67 -17.61
N ALA A 140 -0.86 -4.18 -17.24
CA ALA A 140 -0.31 -4.26 -15.88
C ALA A 140 -1.15 -3.54 -14.81
N VAL A 141 -1.92 -2.52 -15.20
CA VAL A 141 -2.74 -1.73 -14.27
C VAL A 141 -3.88 -2.55 -13.67
N TRP A 142 -4.38 -3.56 -14.39
CA TRP A 142 -5.59 -4.29 -14.00
C TRP A 142 -5.47 -5.03 -12.66
N ILE A 143 -4.37 -5.74 -12.44
CA ILE A 143 -4.19 -6.55 -11.21
C ILE A 143 -4.12 -5.64 -9.98
N SER A 144 -3.30 -4.58 -10.05
CA SER A 144 -3.18 -3.61 -8.97
C SER A 144 -4.48 -2.85 -8.74
N GLY A 145 -5.18 -2.46 -9.81
CA GLY A 145 -6.47 -1.77 -9.73
C GLY A 145 -7.55 -2.61 -9.04
N ILE A 146 -7.74 -3.87 -9.46
CA ILE A 146 -8.68 -4.80 -8.84
C ILE A 146 -8.31 -5.05 -7.37
N SER A 147 -7.02 -5.20 -7.08
CA SER A 147 -6.54 -5.42 -5.70
C SER A 147 -6.91 -4.25 -4.79
N ILE A 148 -6.76 -3.00 -5.26
CA ILE A 148 -7.16 -1.80 -4.51
C ILE A 148 -8.68 -1.73 -4.33
N VAL A 149 -9.46 -1.99 -5.39
CA VAL A 149 -10.93 -1.99 -5.29
C VAL A 149 -11.41 -3.06 -4.29
N GLY A 150 -10.85 -4.26 -4.36
CA GLY A 150 -11.11 -5.33 -3.40
C GLY A 150 -10.74 -4.91 -1.97
N ALA A 151 -9.59 -4.23 -1.79
CA ALA A 151 -9.17 -3.68 -0.50
C ALA A 151 -10.21 -2.73 0.09
N ILE A 152 -10.69 -1.79 -0.73
CA ILE A 152 -11.68 -0.78 -0.35
C ILE A 152 -12.97 -1.48 0.09
N LEU A 153 -13.49 -2.39 -0.73
CA LEU A 153 -14.75 -3.08 -0.44
C LEU A 153 -14.65 -3.93 0.82
N ILE A 154 -13.58 -4.72 0.97
CA ILE A 154 -13.40 -5.59 2.14
C ILE A 154 -13.18 -4.75 3.40
N ALA A 155 -12.32 -3.73 3.36
CA ALA A 155 -12.05 -2.89 4.53
C ALA A 155 -13.28 -2.08 4.96
N TYR A 156 -14.02 -1.54 4.00
CA TYR A 156 -15.25 -0.79 4.26
C TYR A 156 -16.33 -1.68 4.87
N THR A 157 -16.57 -2.85 4.27
CA THR A 157 -17.60 -3.78 4.76
C THR A 157 -17.19 -4.43 6.07
N ALA A 158 -15.94 -4.84 6.25
CA ALA A 158 -15.49 -5.50 7.48
C ALA A 158 -15.67 -4.63 8.73
N VAL A 159 -15.50 -3.30 8.62
CA VAL A 159 -15.63 -2.38 9.76
C VAL A 159 -17.02 -1.74 9.82
N GLY A 160 -17.63 -1.44 8.67
CA GLY A 160 -18.96 -0.83 8.60
C GLY A 160 -20.11 -1.81 8.83
N TRP A 161 -19.90 -3.11 8.62
CA TRP A 161 -20.90 -4.15 8.84
C TRP A 161 -20.77 -4.73 10.25
N GLN A 162 -21.68 -4.34 11.14
CA GLN A 162 -21.68 -4.77 12.55
C GLN A 162 -22.64 -5.95 12.83
N GLY A 163 -23.06 -6.67 11.79
CA GLY A 163 -23.99 -7.79 11.87
C GLY A 163 -25.33 -7.53 11.19
N TRP A 164 -26.17 -8.55 11.11
CA TRP A 164 -27.49 -8.49 10.47
C TRP A 164 -28.54 -7.71 11.29
N THR A 165 -28.24 -7.44 12.56
CA THR A 165 -29.15 -6.82 13.53
C THR A 165 -28.96 -5.32 13.68
N THR A 166 -27.89 -4.77 13.11
CA THR A 166 -27.46 -3.38 13.30
C THR A 166 -27.30 -2.73 11.93
N ALA A 167 -27.81 -1.51 11.78
CA ALA A 167 -27.65 -0.78 10.52
C ALA A 167 -26.15 -0.56 10.22
N PRO A 168 -25.72 -0.68 8.95
CA PRO A 168 -24.35 -0.38 8.57
C PRO A 168 -23.98 1.05 8.95
N THR A 169 -22.79 1.25 9.49
CA THR A 169 -22.25 2.57 9.85
C THR A 169 -21.19 2.99 8.83
N PRO A 170 -21.52 3.86 7.86
CA PRO A 170 -20.60 4.25 6.78
C PRO A 170 -19.30 4.87 7.29
N GLU A 171 -19.34 5.56 8.42
CA GLU A 171 -18.23 6.28 9.02
C GLU A 171 -17.14 5.31 9.49
N LEU A 172 -17.57 4.22 10.16
CA LEU A 172 -16.69 3.15 10.58
C LEU A 172 -16.12 2.40 9.37
N GLY A 173 -16.90 2.23 8.30
CA GLY A 173 -16.41 1.69 7.04
C GLY A 173 -15.31 2.56 6.41
N LEU A 174 -15.51 3.88 6.36
CA LEU A 174 -14.50 4.83 5.87
C LEU A 174 -13.23 4.78 6.73
N TYR A 175 -13.39 4.69 8.06
CA TYR A 175 -12.26 4.49 8.95
C TYR A 175 -11.53 3.17 8.69
N GLY A 176 -12.25 2.10 8.37
CA GLY A 176 -11.68 0.82 7.93
C GLY A 176 -10.78 0.97 6.69
N ILE A 177 -11.20 1.76 5.70
CA ILE A 177 -10.34 2.07 4.54
C ILE A 177 -9.09 2.85 4.98
N GLY A 178 -9.24 3.80 5.90
CA GLY A 178 -8.12 4.51 6.53
C GLY A 178 -7.14 3.56 7.24
N LEU A 179 -7.65 2.59 7.99
CA LEU A 179 -6.84 1.56 8.65
C LEU A 179 -6.10 0.67 7.64
N ALA A 180 -6.77 0.26 6.57
CA ALA A 180 -6.14 -0.47 5.48
C ALA A 180 -5.00 0.36 4.87
N ALA A 181 -5.23 1.64 4.57
CA ALA A 181 -4.20 2.56 4.06
C ALA A 181 -3.00 2.69 5.02
N ALA A 182 -3.26 2.83 6.34
CA ALA A 182 -2.21 2.93 7.35
C ALA A 182 -1.40 1.62 7.47
N SER A 183 -2.08 0.47 7.45
CA SER A 183 -1.46 -0.85 7.59
C SER A 183 -0.58 -1.25 6.40
N MET A 184 -0.78 -0.67 5.21
CA MET A 184 0.16 -0.80 4.09
C MET A 184 1.59 -0.37 4.48
N LEU A 185 1.72 0.47 5.52
CA LEU A 185 3.03 0.89 6.01
C LEU A 185 3.78 -0.21 6.78
N ALA A 186 3.13 -1.32 7.13
CA ALA A 186 3.73 -2.43 7.89
C ALA A 186 4.99 -3.01 7.22
N VAL A 187 5.09 -2.90 5.90
CA VAL A 187 6.19 -3.42 5.08
C VAL A 187 7.06 -2.31 4.46
N THR A 188 6.81 -1.03 4.78
CA THR A 188 7.49 0.11 4.15
C THR A 188 9.00 0.04 4.27
N GLY A 189 9.50 -0.25 5.47
CA GLY A 189 10.94 -0.25 5.71
C GLY A 189 11.66 -1.29 4.84
N MET A 190 11.04 -2.45 4.62
CA MET A 190 11.57 -3.48 3.73
C MET A 190 11.53 -3.02 2.26
N ILE A 191 10.42 -2.43 1.82
CA ILE A 191 10.27 -1.96 0.43
C ILE A 191 11.26 -0.82 0.11
N ILE A 192 11.41 0.16 1.01
CA ILE A 192 12.38 1.24 0.84
C ILE A 192 13.82 0.70 0.82
N SER A 193 14.13 -0.30 1.65
CA SER A 193 15.45 -0.95 1.64
C SER A 193 15.73 -1.63 0.30
N ILE A 194 14.71 -2.27 -0.29
CA ILE A 194 14.77 -2.91 -1.61
C ILE A 194 14.85 -1.87 -2.75
N ASP A 195 14.29 -0.69 -2.57
CA ASP A 195 14.44 0.43 -3.53
C ASP A 195 15.88 0.92 -3.57
N ALA A 196 16.50 1.12 -2.40
CA ALA A 196 17.87 1.60 -2.28
C ALA A 196 18.89 0.62 -2.90
N PHE A 197 18.55 -0.66 -2.98
CA PHE A 197 19.38 -1.67 -3.65
C PHE A 197 19.64 -1.33 -5.12
N GLY A 198 18.63 -0.86 -5.87
CA GLY A 198 18.75 -0.61 -7.31
C GLY A 198 19.81 0.45 -7.67
N PRO A 199 19.73 1.69 -7.14
CA PRO A 199 20.75 2.71 -7.41
C PRO A 199 22.15 2.32 -6.93
N ILE A 200 22.28 1.49 -5.88
CA ILE A 200 23.57 1.00 -5.41
C ILE A 200 24.19 0.04 -6.46
N THR A 201 23.39 -0.88 -7.00
CA THR A 201 23.86 -1.86 -7.98
C THR A 201 24.14 -1.26 -9.35
N ASP A 202 23.32 -0.31 -9.78
CA ASP A 202 23.52 0.47 -11.02
C ASP A 202 24.88 1.22 -10.97
N ASN A 203 25.12 1.98 -9.90
CA ASN A 203 26.39 2.70 -9.71
C ASN A 203 27.60 1.74 -9.62
N ALA A 204 27.44 0.58 -9.00
CA ALA A 204 28.51 -0.42 -8.93
C ALA A 204 28.88 -0.95 -10.33
N GLY A 205 27.88 -1.23 -11.18
CA GLY A 205 28.09 -1.62 -12.57
C GLY A 205 28.77 -0.51 -13.38
N GLY A 206 28.32 0.73 -13.24
CA GLY A 206 28.93 1.90 -13.88
C GLY A 206 30.39 2.12 -13.47
N ILE A 207 30.72 1.97 -12.18
CA ILE A 207 32.11 2.02 -11.69
C ILE A 207 32.94 0.91 -12.32
N ALA A 208 32.43 -0.32 -12.38
CA ALA A 208 33.14 -1.44 -12.99
C ALA A 208 33.41 -1.21 -14.48
N GLU A 209 32.46 -0.62 -15.19
CA GLU A 209 32.58 -0.24 -16.59
C GLU A 209 33.62 0.87 -16.81
N MET A 210 33.49 1.99 -16.10
CA MET A 210 34.35 3.16 -16.26
C MET A 210 35.79 2.91 -15.78
N ALA A 211 35.98 2.03 -14.81
CA ALA A 211 37.30 1.63 -14.31
C ALA A 211 37.99 0.55 -15.16
N GLY A 212 37.34 0.06 -16.23
CA GLY A 212 37.90 -0.98 -17.10
C GLY A 212 38.13 -2.32 -16.40
N LEU A 213 37.28 -2.68 -15.43
CA LEU A 213 37.39 -3.95 -14.72
C LEU A 213 37.11 -5.16 -15.64
N PRO A 214 37.64 -6.36 -15.30
CA PRO A 214 37.40 -7.57 -16.06
C PRO A 214 35.92 -7.93 -16.23
N ALA A 215 35.59 -8.70 -17.27
CA ALA A 215 34.22 -9.09 -17.60
C ALA A 215 33.52 -9.88 -16.46
N GLU A 216 34.30 -10.55 -15.61
CA GLU A 216 33.82 -11.26 -14.43
C GLU A 216 33.14 -10.31 -13.42
N ALA A 217 33.63 -9.06 -13.29
CA ALA A 217 33.00 -8.06 -12.45
C ALA A 217 31.62 -7.67 -13.01
N ARG A 218 31.52 -7.48 -14.34
CA ARG A 218 30.25 -7.17 -15.01
C ARG A 218 29.24 -8.31 -14.95
N ALA A 219 29.72 -9.56 -15.09
CA ALA A 219 28.89 -10.74 -14.96
C ALA A 219 28.21 -10.87 -13.58
N ILE A 220 28.73 -10.18 -12.56
CA ILE A 220 28.12 -10.07 -11.23
C ILE A 220 27.20 -8.84 -11.14
N THR A 221 27.60 -7.68 -11.67
CA THR A 221 26.82 -6.43 -11.53
C THR A 221 25.58 -6.38 -12.42
N ASP A 222 25.63 -6.92 -13.63
CA ASP A 222 24.51 -6.81 -14.58
C ASP A 222 23.25 -7.55 -14.10
N PRO A 223 23.34 -8.76 -13.52
CA PRO A 223 22.18 -9.41 -12.89
C PRO A 223 21.64 -8.64 -11.68
N LEU A 224 22.51 -7.95 -10.93
CA LEU A 224 22.11 -7.16 -9.77
C LEU A 224 21.33 -5.91 -10.22
N ASP A 225 21.81 -5.21 -11.25
CA ASP A 225 21.13 -4.05 -11.84
C ASP A 225 19.78 -4.43 -12.48
N ALA A 226 19.73 -5.56 -13.19
CA ALA A 226 18.47 -6.07 -13.74
C ALA A 226 17.40 -6.26 -12.65
N VAL A 227 17.79 -6.77 -11.48
CA VAL A 227 16.89 -6.89 -10.32
C VAL A 227 16.58 -5.50 -9.73
N GLY A 228 17.56 -4.60 -9.67
CA GLY A 228 17.38 -3.20 -9.28
C GLY A 228 16.30 -2.46 -10.07
N ASN A 229 16.18 -2.74 -11.37
CA ASN A 229 15.13 -2.17 -12.22
C ASN A 229 13.73 -2.68 -11.83
N THR A 230 13.60 -3.97 -11.51
CA THR A 230 12.35 -4.55 -10.99
C THR A 230 12.01 -3.97 -9.61
N THR A 231 12.98 -3.84 -8.71
CA THR A 231 12.74 -3.32 -7.35
C THR A 231 12.31 -1.86 -7.37
N LYS A 232 12.90 -1.04 -8.24
CA LYS A 232 12.48 0.35 -8.50
C LYS A 232 11.04 0.45 -8.94
N ALA A 233 10.59 -0.47 -9.80
CA ALA A 233 9.20 -0.52 -10.22
C ALA A 233 8.26 -0.93 -9.06
N ILE A 234 8.66 -1.92 -8.26
CA ILE A 234 7.92 -2.35 -7.06
C ILE A 234 7.69 -1.17 -6.11
N THR A 235 8.72 -0.35 -5.85
CA THR A 235 8.59 0.84 -4.99
C THR A 235 7.62 1.87 -5.55
N LYS A 236 7.62 2.09 -6.87
CA LYS A 236 6.64 2.96 -7.52
C LYS A 236 5.21 2.41 -7.38
N GLY A 237 5.03 1.11 -7.60
CA GLY A 237 3.75 0.43 -7.40
C GLY A 237 3.23 0.58 -5.97
N TYR A 238 4.11 0.36 -4.99
CA TYR A 238 3.86 0.61 -3.57
C TYR A 238 3.42 2.07 -3.30
N ALA A 239 4.18 3.04 -3.81
CA ALA A 239 3.88 4.45 -3.59
C ALA A 239 2.51 4.84 -4.17
N ILE A 240 2.17 4.35 -5.36
CA ILE A 240 0.88 4.61 -6.00
C ILE A 240 -0.25 3.92 -5.23
N GLY A 241 -0.12 2.63 -4.91
CA GLY A 241 -1.16 1.88 -4.20
C GLY A 241 -1.50 2.47 -2.84
N SER A 242 -0.47 2.85 -2.07
CA SER A 242 -0.65 3.52 -0.78
C SER A 242 -1.21 4.94 -0.90
N ALA A 243 -0.84 5.69 -1.95
CA ALA A 243 -1.39 7.01 -2.21
C ALA A 243 -2.89 6.97 -2.53
N VAL A 244 -3.36 5.98 -3.29
CA VAL A 244 -4.79 5.85 -3.65
C VAL A 244 -5.66 5.56 -2.42
N LEU A 245 -5.26 4.63 -1.55
CA LEU A 245 -6.02 4.38 -0.32
C LEU A 245 -5.93 5.55 0.67
N ALA A 246 -4.77 6.21 0.76
CA ALA A 246 -4.61 7.40 1.57
C ALA A 246 -5.45 8.58 1.07
N SER A 247 -5.53 8.80 -0.24
CA SER A 247 -6.29 9.89 -0.84
C SER A 247 -7.78 9.72 -0.58
N LEU A 248 -8.30 8.49 -0.65
CA LEU A 248 -9.70 8.20 -0.29
C LEU A 248 -9.95 8.51 1.20
N ALA A 249 -9.07 8.10 2.10
CA ALA A 249 -9.18 8.42 3.53
C ALA A 249 -9.07 9.93 3.81
N LEU A 250 -8.20 10.65 3.09
CA LEU A 250 -8.09 12.11 3.17
C LEU A 250 -9.34 12.80 2.63
N PHE A 251 -9.90 12.31 1.53
CA PHE A 251 -11.12 12.85 0.96
C PHE A 251 -12.30 12.67 1.92
N ALA A 252 -12.41 11.48 2.54
CA ALA A 252 -13.37 11.26 3.62
C ALA A 252 -13.15 12.25 4.77
N ALA A 253 -11.92 12.38 5.27
CA ALA A 253 -11.60 13.33 6.35
C ALA A 253 -11.94 14.78 5.98
N TYR A 254 -11.69 15.17 4.73
CA TYR A 254 -12.07 16.47 4.19
C TYR A 254 -13.58 16.68 4.22
N THR A 255 -14.39 15.70 3.77
CA THR A 255 -15.86 15.84 3.83
C THR A 255 -16.38 16.00 5.26
N PHE A 256 -15.80 15.31 6.25
CA PHE A 256 -16.16 15.50 7.65
C PHE A 256 -15.74 16.88 8.17
N ALA A 257 -14.53 17.33 7.85
CA ALA A 257 -14.03 18.65 8.25
C ALA A 257 -14.89 19.78 7.67
N THR A 258 -15.26 19.70 6.39
CA THR A 258 -16.11 20.71 5.74
C THR A 258 -17.54 20.66 6.27
N ALA A 259 -18.10 19.47 6.51
CA ALA A 259 -19.41 19.33 7.16
C ALA A 259 -19.42 19.97 8.56
N GLN A 260 -18.32 19.85 9.31
CA GLN A 260 -18.17 20.51 10.61
C GLN A 260 -18.22 22.03 10.50
N ALA A 261 -17.52 22.60 9.52
CA ALA A 261 -17.55 24.04 9.27
C ALA A 261 -18.95 24.52 8.86
N TRP A 262 -19.65 23.73 8.05
CA TRP A 262 -21.00 24.03 7.55
C TRP A 262 -22.07 24.02 8.65
N CYS A 263 -22.04 23.03 9.56
CA CYS A 263 -23.03 22.91 10.64
C CYS A 263 -22.82 23.85 11.83
N GLY A 264 -21.80 24.72 11.78
CA GLY A 264 -21.49 25.70 12.81
C GLY A 264 -20.30 25.29 13.70
N SER A 265 -19.36 26.22 13.82
CA SER A 265 -18.12 26.10 14.61
C SER A 265 -18.41 25.96 16.10
N GLY A 266 -18.54 24.73 16.59
CA GLY A 266 -18.67 24.45 18.04
C GLY A 266 -19.20 23.07 18.41
N SER A 267 -19.84 22.35 17.49
CA SER A 267 -20.41 21.02 17.75
C SER A 267 -19.59 19.90 17.11
N SER A 268 -19.49 18.74 17.77
CA SER A 268 -19.04 17.50 17.13
C SER A 268 -19.95 17.21 15.93
N VAL A 269 -19.39 16.82 14.79
CA VAL A 269 -20.19 16.52 13.59
C VAL A 269 -21.16 15.39 13.91
N THR A 270 -22.46 15.68 13.87
CA THR A 270 -23.49 14.65 13.93
C THR A 270 -23.60 13.96 12.58
N ILE A 271 -23.93 12.66 12.59
CA ILE A 271 -24.08 11.87 11.35
C ILE A 271 -25.15 12.47 10.42
N SER A 272 -26.22 13.02 10.99
CA SER A 272 -27.27 13.73 10.24
C SER A 272 -26.75 14.97 9.51
N CYS A 273 -25.81 15.70 10.11
CA CYS A 273 -25.15 16.85 9.49
C CYS A 273 -24.26 16.41 8.31
N TRP A 274 -23.41 15.40 8.52
CA TRP A 274 -22.51 14.91 7.46
C TRP A 274 -23.28 14.31 6.27
N THR A 275 -24.33 13.54 6.52
CA THR A 275 -25.20 12.99 5.46
C THR A 275 -25.95 14.09 4.71
N SER A 276 -26.43 15.11 5.42
CA SER A 276 -27.08 16.27 4.79
C SER A 276 -26.10 17.06 3.92
N PHE A 277 -24.90 17.34 4.40
CA PHE A 277 -23.85 18.01 3.63
C PHE A 277 -23.39 17.18 2.42
N THR A 278 -23.16 15.88 2.59
CA THR A 278 -22.71 15.02 1.47
C THR A 278 -23.80 14.79 0.43
N SER A 279 -25.08 14.82 0.82
CA SER A 279 -26.21 14.80 -0.13
C SER A 279 -26.29 16.04 -1.01
N MET A 280 -25.58 17.12 -0.64
CA MET A 280 -25.46 18.34 -1.43
C MET A 280 -24.27 18.29 -2.41
N LEU A 281 -23.35 17.33 -2.28
CA LEU A 281 -22.16 17.19 -3.13
C LEU A 281 -22.45 16.42 -4.43
N THR A 282 -23.65 16.58 -4.99
CA THR A 282 -24.07 15.83 -6.17
C THR A 282 -23.63 16.53 -7.46
N ILE A 283 -23.28 15.72 -8.47
CA ILE A 283 -22.76 16.21 -9.76
C ILE A 283 -23.83 16.97 -10.57
N ASP A 284 -25.11 16.69 -10.31
CA ASP A 284 -26.27 17.31 -10.97
C ASP A 284 -26.64 18.70 -10.42
N GLN A 285 -26.15 19.05 -9.22
CA GLN A 285 -26.33 20.36 -8.60
C GLN A 285 -25.00 20.80 -7.98
N PRO A 286 -23.98 21.16 -8.78
CA PRO A 286 -22.72 21.65 -8.23
C PRO A 286 -23.00 22.95 -7.48
N LEU A 287 -23.05 22.86 -6.15
CA LEU A 287 -23.24 24.01 -5.28
C LEU A 287 -22.04 24.95 -5.45
N ILE A 288 -22.27 26.02 -6.21
CA ILE A 288 -21.50 27.26 -6.14
C ILE A 288 -21.94 27.93 -4.84
N VAL A 289 -21.18 27.71 -3.77
CA VAL A 289 -21.26 28.55 -2.55
C VAL A 289 -20.04 29.45 -2.54
#